data_AF-A0A0G1CER1-F1
#
_entry.id   AF-A0A0G1CER1-F1
#
_cell.length_a   1.000
_cell.length_b   1.000
_cell.length_c   1.000
_cell.angle_alpha   90.00
_cell.angle_beta   90.00
_cell.angle_gamma   90.00
#
_symmetry.space_group_name_H-M   'P 1'
#
loop_
_entity.id
_entity.type
_entity.pdbx_description
1 polymer ?
#
loop_
_entity_poly.entity_id
_entity_poly.type
_entity_poly.pdbx_seq_one_letter_code
_entity_poly.pdbx_strand_id
1 'polypeptide(L)'
;AYFTHVLGAANLLFKKTKTKPADYDYCVFHMPNGKFPVAVASRLGFTKEQFLPSFVAPQIGNPYSASTLIGLASVLKQAKPDQKIFMVSYGSGAGSDAFIWKTTKHIEKYRKHESNQLLSQKEYIDYPRYLKQTKTI
;
A
#
# COMPACT_ATOMS: atom_id res chain seq x y z
N ALA A 1 15.21 -10.39 5.24
CA ALA A 1 13.87 -11.01 5.09
C ALA A 1 12.94 -10.17 4.21
N TYR A 2 12.51 -8.97 4.62
CA TYR A 2 11.56 -8.12 3.88
C TYR A 2 11.84 -8.00 2.37
N PHE A 3 12.99 -7.42 2.00
CA PHE A 3 13.33 -7.21 0.58
C PHE A 3 13.38 -8.51 -0.21
N THR A 4 13.93 -9.58 0.36
CA THR A 4 14.01 -10.90 -0.27
C THR A 4 12.63 -11.41 -0.68
N HIS A 5 11.65 -11.36 0.23
CA HIS A 5 10.32 -11.92 -0.02
C HIS A 5 9.47 -11.01 -0.91
N VAL A 6 9.50 -9.70 -0.67
CA VAL A 6 8.72 -8.74 -1.47
C VAL A 6 9.25 -8.67 -2.91
N LEU A 7 10.56 -8.56 -3.11
CA LEU A 7 11.14 -8.55 -4.46
C LEU A 7 11.00 -9.92 -5.12
N GLY A 8 11.12 -11.01 -4.36
CA GLY A 8 10.90 -12.36 -4.86
C GLY A 8 9.48 -12.56 -5.39
N ALA A 9 8.46 -12.25 -4.59
CA ALA A 9 7.06 -12.37 -4.97
C ALA A 9 6.71 -11.44 -6.15
N ALA A 10 7.23 -10.19 -6.14
CA ALA A 10 7.02 -9.25 -7.23
C ALA A 10 7.59 -9.77 -8.57
N ASN A 11 8.85 -10.22 -8.57
CA ASN A 11 9.51 -10.73 -9.77
C ASN A 11 8.88 -12.03 -10.28
N LEU A 12 8.45 -12.92 -9.38
CA LEU A 12 7.71 -14.13 -9.74
C LEU A 12 6.39 -13.79 -10.42
N LEU A 13 5.65 -12.80 -9.91
CA LEU A 13 4.40 -12.35 -10.51
C LEU A 13 4.65 -11.74 -11.90
N PHE A 14 5.63 -10.84 -12.05
CA PHE A 14 6.01 -10.28 -13.35
C PHE A 14 6.36 -11.36 -14.37
N LYS A 15 7.14 -12.38 -13.98
CA LYS A 15 7.49 -13.51 -14.84
C LYS A 15 6.26 -14.33 -15.23
N LYS A 16 5.38 -14.62 -14.27
CA LYS A 16 4.15 -15.40 -14.49
C LYS A 16 3.19 -14.71 -15.46
N THR A 17 3.04 -13.40 -15.36
CA THR A 17 2.11 -12.61 -16.18
C THR A 17 2.74 -12.01 -17.42
N LYS A 18 4.07 -12.12 -17.59
CA LYS A 18 4.84 -11.51 -18.67
C LYS A 18 4.60 -10.00 -18.76
N THR A 19 4.58 -9.33 -17.61
CA THR A 19 4.39 -7.88 -17.48
C THR A 19 5.59 -7.22 -16.81
N LYS A 20 5.73 -5.91 -16.96
CA LYS A 20 6.73 -5.05 -16.33
C LYS A 20 6.07 -3.92 -15.54
N PRO A 21 6.79 -3.20 -14.66
CA PRO A 21 6.24 -2.09 -13.88
C PRO A 21 5.48 -1.04 -14.70
N ALA A 22 5.95 -0.74 -15.92
CA ALA A 22 5.33 0.23 -16.82
C ALA A 22 3.94 -0.20 -17.35
N ASP A 23 3.54 -1.47 -17.16
CA ASP A 23 2.23 -1.97 -17.59
C ASP A 23 1.13 -1.73 -16.53
N TYR A 24 1.47 -1.10 -15.41
CA TYR A 24 0.57 -0.84 -14.28
C TYR A 24 0.41 0.66 -14.05
N ASP A 25 -0.77 1.09 -13.64
CA ASP A 25 -1.04 2.49 -13.29
C ASP A 25 -0.57 2.82 -11.88
N TYR A 26 -0.64 1.84 -10.97
CA TYR A 26 -0.31 2.01 -9.56
C TYR A 26 0.44 0.81 -8.98
N CYS A 27 1.21 1.06 -7.92
CA CYS A 27 1.80 0.01 -7.11
C CYS A 27 1.56 0.20 -5.61
N VAL A 28 1.45 -0.92 -4.89
CA VAL A 28 1.19 -1.00 -3.45
C VAL A 28 2.16 -2.01 -2.85
N PHE A 29 2.95 -1.61 -1.85
CA PHE A 29 3.87 -2.48 -1.13
C PHE A 29 3.57 -2.42 0.37
N HIS A 30 3.94 -3.46 1.12
CA HIS A 30 3.88 -3.36 2.59
C HIS A 30 4.79 -2.23 3.08
N MET A 31 4.32 -1.44 4.05
CA MET A 31 4.98 -0.21 4.48
C MET A 31 5.38 -0.30 5.96
N PRO A 32 6.45 -1.04 6.30
CA PRO A 32 6.89 -1.15 7.70
C PRO A 32 7.44 0.17 8.24
N ASN A 33 7.86 1.08 7.35
CA ASN A 33 8.32 2.43 7.62
C ASN A 33 8.24 3.26 6.32
N GLY A 34 8.65 4.53 6.38
CA GLY A 34 8.63 5.42 5.20
C GLY A 34 9.69 5.13 4.13
N LYS A 35 10.75 4.37 4.43
CA LYS A 35 11.90 4.19 3.52
C LYS A 35 11.82 2.92 2.68
N PHE A 36 11.39 1.82 3.30
CA PHE A 36 11.40 0.49 2.69
C PHE A 36 10.48 0.34 1.46
N PRO A 37 9.21 0.79 1.49
CA PRO A 37 8.34 0.66 0.32
C PRO A 37 8.82 1.52 -0.85
N VAL A 38 9.38 2.71 -0.58
CA VAL A 38 10.01 3.57 -1.59
C VAL A 38 11.19 2.85 -2.25
N ALA A 39 12.05 2.22 -1.46
CA ALA A 39 13.19 1.47 -1.97
C ALA A 39 12.76 0.25 -2.81
N VAL A 40 11.67 -0.45 -2.43
CA VAL A 40 11.11 -1.55 -3.23
C VAL A 40 10.59 -1.03 -4.57
N ALA A 41 9.75 0.01 -4.55
CA ALA A 41 9.17 0.59 -5.77
C ALA A 41 10.27 1.00 -6.76
N SER A 42 11.30 1.71 -6.27
CA SER A 42 12.44 2.14 -7.08
C SER A 42 13.25 0.97 -7.63
N ARG A 43 13.57 -0.05 -6.81
CA ARG A 43 14.33 -1.24 -7.26
C ARG A 43 13.60 -2.06 -8.32
N LEU A 44 12.27 -2.12 -8.24
CA LEU A 44 11.46 -2.81 -9.23
C LEU A 44 11.27 -1.99 -10.51
N GLY A 45 11.51 -0.67 -10.48
CA GLY A 45 11.37 0.21 -11.64
C GLY A 45 10.01 0.93 -11.73
N PHE A 46 9.26 1.02 -10.63
CA PHE A 46 8.06 1.87 -10.57
C PHE A 46 8.46 3.35 -10.41
N THR A 47 7.69 4.23 -11.04
CA THR A 47 7.84 5.68 -10.89
C THR A 47 7.22 6.16 -9.58
N LYS A 48 7.55 7.40 -9.20
CA LYS A 48 7.00 8.03 -8.01
C LYS A 48 5.49 8.20 -8.12
N GLU A 49 5.00 8.52 -9.32
CA GLU A 49 3.57 8.76 -9.62
C GLU A 49 2.74 7.48 -9.45
N GLN A 50 3.30 6.32 -9.82
CA GLN A 50 2.65 5.02 -9.61
C GLN A 50 2.57 4.64 -8.12
N PHE A 51 3.55 5.08 -7.31
CA PHE A 51 3.69 4.67 -5.91
C PHE A 51 3.01 5.61 -4.89
N LEU A 52 3.18 6.93 -5.02
CA LEU A 52 2.68 7.91 -4.05
C LEU A 52 1.21 7.71 -3.63
N PRO A 53 0.28 7.35 -4.54
CA PRO A 53 -1.11 7.09 -4.20
C PRO A 53 -1.35 6.07 -3.09
N SER A 54 -0.46 5.08 -2.93
CA SER A 54 -0.57 4.04 -1.91
C SER A 54 0.23 4.35 -0.64
N PHE A 55 1.05 5.40 -0.65
CA PHE A 55 2.05 5.67 0.38
C PHE A 55 1.49 6.40 1.61
N VAL A 56 0.70 5.68 2.41
CA VAL A 56 -0.02 6.23 3.57
C VAL A 56 0.76 6.15 4.90
N ALA A 57 1.80 5.32 4.98
CA ALA A 57 2.54 5.07 6.23
C ALA A 57 3.08 6.33 6.94
N PRO A 58 3.51 7.42 6.25
CA PRO A 58 3.91 8.65 6.92
C PRO A 58 2.80 9.32 7.75
N GLN A 59 1.53 9.00 7.49
CA GLN A 59 0.38 9.60 8.18
C GLN A 59 -0.16 8.73 9.32
N ILE A 60 -0.04 7.41 9.22
CA ILE A 60 -0.69 6.45 10.14
C ILE A 60 0.25 5.44 10.80
N GLY A 61 1.53 5.43 10.43
CA GLY A 61 2.48 4.41 10.87
C GLY A 61 2.29 3.06 10.15
N ASN A 62 2.69 1.97 10.82
CA ASN A 62 2.61 0.61 10.29
C ASN A 62 1.46 -0.17 10.96
N PRO A 63 0.31 -0.36 10.30
CA PRO A 63 -0.80 -1.15 10.81
C PRO A 63 -0.68 -2.65 10.47
N TYR A 64 0.55 -3.15 10.28
CA TYR A 64 0.88 -4.57 10.07
C TYR A 64 0.08 -5.18 8.90
N SER A 65 -0.75 -6.18 9.16
CA SER A 65 -1.53 -6.90 8.15
C SER A 65 -2.46 -5.99 7.33
N ALA A 66 -2.88 -4.85 7.88
CA ALA A 66 -3.71 -3.89 7.17
C ALA A 66 -2.92 -2.94 6.26
N SER A 67 -1.59 -2.92 6.33
CA SER A 67 -0.73 -1.92 5.66
C SER A 67 -0.96 -1.88 4.13
N THR A 68 -0.94 -3.03 3.46
CA THR A 68 -1.17 -3.08 2.01
C THR A 68 -2.64 -2.89 1.64
N LEU A 69 -3.57 -3.31 2.49
CA LEU A 69 -5.01 -3.12 2.25
C LEU A 69 -5.40 -1.64 2.32
N ILE A 70 -4.86 -0.90 3.29
CA ILE A 70 -5.09 0.55 3.38
C ILE A 70 -4.41 1.27 2.21
N GLY A 71 -3.20 0.84 1.82
CA GLY A 71 -2.55 1.35 0.61
C GLY A 71 -3.39 1.11 -0.66
N LEU A 72 -3.99 -0.07 -0.80
CA LEU A 72 -4.91 -0.39 -1.89
C LEU A 72 -6.16 0.48 -1.84
N ALA A 73 -6.79 0.64 -0.67
CA ALA A 73 -7.95 1.51 -0.50
C ALA A 73 -7.63 2.97 -0.91
N SER A 74 -6.45 3.48 -0.53
CA SER A 74 -5.97 4.80 -0.94
C SER A 74 -5.85 4.93 -2.47
N VAL A 75 -5.36 3.91 -3.16
CA VAL A 75 -5.34 3.87 -4.63
C VAL A 75 -6.75 3.86 -5.21
N LEU A 76 -7.64 3.00 -4.69
CA LEU A 76 -9.01 2.85 -5.20
C LEU A 76 -9.86 4.13 -5.07
N LYS A 77 -9.54 5.01 -4.12
CA LYS A 77 -10.16 6.35 -3.99
C LYS A 77 -9.93 7.26 -5.19
N GLN A 78 -8.85 7.07 -5.93
CA GLN A 78 -8.49 7.93 -7.05
C GLN A 78 -8.36 7.20 -8.39
N ALA A 79 -8.25 5.88 -8.39
CA ALA A 79 -8.17 5.07 -9.60
C ALA A 79 -9.43 5.22 -10.47
N LYS A 80 -9.23 5.30 -11.78
CA LYS A 80 -10.24 5.34 -12.84
C LYS A 80 -10.59 3.91 -13.30
N PRO A 81 -11.68 3.73 -14.07
CA PRO A 81 -11.97 2.45 -14.71
C PRO A 81 -10.80 1.92 -15.56
N ASP A 82 -10.69 0.60 -15.64
CA ASP A 82 -9.73 -0.15 -16.48
C ASP A 82 -8.24 0.04 -16.16
N GLN A 83 -7.90 0.65 -15.02
CA GLN A 83 -6.54 0.78 -14.52
C GLN A 83 -6.06 -0.48 -13.81
N LYS A 84 -4.75 -0.75 -13.92
CA LYS A 84 -4.09 -1.91 -13.31
C LYS A 84 -3.29 -1.50 -12.07
N ILE A 85 -3.43 -2.28 -11.00
CA ILE A 85 -2.73 -2.06 -9.72
C ILE A 85 -1.90 -3.29 -9.40
N PHE A 86 -0.61 -3.09 -9.15
CA PHE A 86 0.31 -4.13 -8.69
C PHE A 86 0.47 -4.06 -7.18
N MET A 87 0.15 -5.13 -6.45
CA MET A 87 0.17 -5.12 -4.99
C MET A 87 1.00 -6.27 -4.44
N VAL A 88 1.88 -6.01 -3.47
CA VAL A 88 2.69 -7.03 -2.82
C VAL A 88 2.72 -6.85 -1.29
N SER A 89 2.24 -7.86 -0.57
CA SER A 89 2.20 -7.92 0.90
C SER A 89 3.53 -8.38 1.50
N TYR A 90 3.65 -8.32 2.83
CA TYR A 90 4.73 -9.00 3.55
C TYR A 90 4.27 -9.35 4.96
N GLY A 91 4.62 -10.55 5.42
CA GLY A 91 4.51 -10.99 6.80
C GLY A 91 5.84 -11.56 7.30
N SER A 92 6.26 -11.18 8.51
CA SER A 92 7.47 -11.72 9.14
C SER A 92 7.27 -13.19 9.53
N GLY A 93 8.32 -14.01 9.39
CA GLY A 93 8.27 -15.47 9.59
C GLY A 93 8.93 -16.35 8.50
N ALA A 94 8.94 -16.06 7.20
CA ALA A 94 8.43 -14.92 6.45
C ALA A 94 7.77 -15.34 5.12
N GLY A 95 6.87 -14.49 4.62
CA GLY A 95 6.11 -14.71 3.39
C GLY A 95 5.66 -13.41 2.73
N SER A 96 5.26 -13.49 1.47
CA SER A 96 4.78 -12.36 0.68
C SER A 96 3.80 -12.85 -0.39
N ASP A 97 2.67 -12.17 -0.51
CA ASP A 97 1.64 -12.45 -1.51
C ASP A 97 1.60 -11.30 -2.52
N ALA A 98 1.52 -11.64 -3.80
CA ALA A 98 1.50 -10.67 -4.89
C ALA A 98 0.21 -10.80 -5.70
N PHE A 99 -0.42 -9.66 -6.01
CA PHE A 99 -1.71 -9.54 -6.68
C PHE A 99 -1.65 -8.55 -7.84
N ILE A 100 -2.46 -8.81 -8.86
CA ILE A 100 -2.80 -7.85 -9.91
C ILE A 100 -4.28 -7.56 -9.80
N TRP A 101 -4.63 -6.28 -9.68
CA TRP A 101 -6.01 -5.83 -9.73
C TRP A 101 -6.25 -5.07 -11.02
N LYS A 102 -7.46 -5.22 -11.58
CA LYS A 102 -7.96 -4.35 -12.65
C LYS A 102 -9.25 -3.70 -12.15
N THR A 103 -9.27 -2.37 -12.12
CA THR A 103 -10.48 -1.63 -11.74
C THR A 103 -11.55 -1.78 -12.82
N THR A 104 -12.82 -1.71 -12.41
CA THR A 104 -13.96 -1.79 -13.33
C THR A 104 -14.69 -0.45 -13.37
N LYS A 105 -15.57 -0.26 -14.35
CA LYS A 105 -16.46 0.91 -14.43
C LYS A 105 -17.27 1.18 -13.15
N HIS A 106 -17.52 0.17 -12.32
CA HIS A 106 -18.27 0.32 -11.08
C HIS A 106 -17.54 1.15 -10.02
N ILE A 107 -16.22 1.36 -10.14
CA ILE A 107 -15.42 2.12 -9.16
C ILE A 107 -15.91 3.56 -8.97
N GLU A 108 -16.50 4.16 -10.01
CA GLU A 108 -17.08 5.51 -9.92
C GLU A 108 -18.32 5.57 -9.03
N LYS A 109 -19.13 4.52 -9.03
CA LYS A 109 -20.31 4.41 -8.16
C LYS A 109 -19.90 4.30 -6.69
N TYR A 110 -18.93 3.45 -6.38
CA TYR A 110 -18.50 3.20 -5.01
C TYR A 110 -17.76 4.39 -4.38
N ARG A 111 -16.98 5.15 -5.15
CA ARG A 111 -16.28 6.34 -4.64
C ARG A 111 -17.21 7.44 -4.13
N LYS A 112 -18.42 7.59 -4.69
CA LYS A 112 -19.39 8.60 -4.22
C LYS A 112 -19.83 8.39 -2.77
N HIS A 113 -19.64 7.19 -2.22
CA HIS A 113 -20.03 6.84 -0.86
C HIS A 113 -18.87 6.90 0.15
N GLU A 114 -17.63 7.15 -0.29
CA GLU A 114 -16.48 7.17 0.61
C GLU A 114 -16.22 8.57 1.17
N SER A 115 -16.19 8.66 2.49
CA SER A 115 -15.72 9.85 3.20
C SER A 115 -14.20 9.98 3.07
N ASN A 116 -13.74 11.07 2.45
CA ASN A 116 -12.32 11.42 2.40
C ASN A 116 -11.76 11.90 3.76
N GLN A 117 -12.57 11.91 4.83
CA GLN A 117 -12.26 12.62 6.07
C GLN A 117 -11.64 11.76 7.17
N LEU A 118 -11.58 10.43 7.01
CA LEU A 118 -11.10 9.53 8.07
C LEU A 118 -9.70 9.86 8.58
N LEU A 119 -8.77 10.24 7.68
CA LEU A 119 -7.40 10.61 8.09
C LEU A 119 -7.28 12.04 8.63
N SER A 120 -8.23 12.92 8.31
CA SER A 120 -8.28 14.28 8.83
C SER A 120 -8.92 14.39 10.22
N GLN A 121 -9.77 13.43 10.58
CA GLN A 121 -10.43 13.37 11.89
C GLN A 121 -9.50 12.71 12.91
N LYS A 122 -8.54 13.49 13.44
CA LYS A 122 -7.59 13.04 14.45
C LYS A 122 -7.36 14.09 15.53
N GLU A 123 -7.02 13.62 16.72
CA GLU A 123 -6.57 14.44 17.84
C GLU A 123 -5.09 14.13 18.10
N TYR A 124 -4.26 15.16 18.20
CA TYR A 124 -2.88 14.99 18.65
C TYR A 124 -2.85 14.86 20.18
N ILE A 125 -2.11 13.87 20.67
CA ILE A 125 -1.92 13.61 22.10
C ILE A 125 -0.43 13.70 22.45
N ASP A 126 -0.14 14.05 23.69
CA ASP A 126 1.22 13.99 24.23
C ASP A 126 1.62 12.56 24.60
N TYR A 127 2.90 12.38 24.93
CA TYR A 127 3.47 11.07 25.25
C TYR A 127 2.89 10.45 26.54
N PRO A 128 2.68 11.20 27.66
CA PRO A 128 2.01 10.64 28.83
C PRO A 128 0.58 10.14 28.55
N ARG A 129 -0.22 10.89 27.79
CA ARG A 129 -1.57 10.47 27.39
C ARG A 129 -1.53 9.23 26.50
N TYR A 130 -0.56 9.14 25.59
CA TYR A 130 -0.33 7.93 24.79
C TYR A 130 -0.05 6.71 25.68
N LEU A 131 0.91 6.80 26.60
CA LEU A 131 1.27 5.68 27.48
C LEU A 131 0.09 5.20 28.34
N LYS A 132 -0.73 6.15 28.83
CA LYS A 132 -1.95 5.85 29.58
C LYS A 132 -2.99 5.14 28.70
N GLN A 133 -3.16 5.56 27.45
CA GLN A 133 -4.10 4.92 26.50
C GLN A 133 -3.64 3.51 26.09
N THR A 134 -2.33 3.27 25.96
CA THR A 134 -1.77 1.96 25.61
C THR A 134 -1.55 1.05 26.82
N LYS A 135 -1.95 1.48 28.03
CA LYS A 135 -1.78 0.74 29.29
C LYS A 135 -0.32 0.34 29.55
N THR A 136 0.60 1.21 29.15
CA THR A 136 2.04 1.05 29.41
C THR A 136 2.41 1.60 30.78
N ILE A 137 1.65 2.58 31.27
CA ILE A 137 1.66 3.12 32.64
C ILE A 137 0.24 3.12 33.21
#